data_AF-A0A8X6UJP5-F1
#
_entry.id   AF-A0A8X6UJP5-F1
#
_cell.length_a   1.000
_cell.length_b   1.000
_cell.length_c   1.000
_cell.angle_alpha   90.00
_cell.angle_beta   90.00
_cell.angle_gamma   90.00
#
_symmetry.space_group_name_H-M   'P 1'
#
loop_
_entity.id
_entity.type
_entity.pdbx_description
1 polymer ?
#
loop_
_entity_poly.entity_id
_entity_poly.type
_entity_poly.pdbx_seq_one_letter_code
_entity_poly.pdbx_strand_id
1 'polypeptide(L)'
;MIHFCFRVKRDEFCFEYPHLCQKPNNLTEFCKKHAYICEFGTSNLVIPKLDYYANDSANEAYDVLREIYFHHIIEDGAQYWSWAKPFSSRASSKMKTTFVYDYDRYFYVTCYSSNLHMYGSEEVETSNSDEYVGIDKSLYSLLIKDRDDQTFIPWTVPRIILSIYSPFVPNYPFLEGVILEKNHDYFVNIRFEEEHLLESPYETNCTDYEDLWNKNNKTGPRSQEMCKEWCLWNYHKSCEDCEKKLTMVEKPIRICSIHDDCITDANSKNILNDCQRNCKVSCK
;
A
#
# COMPACT_ATOMS: atom_id res chain seq x y z
N MET A 1 -12.19 0.75 -6.65
CA MET A 1 -11.80 1.10 -5.27
C MET A 1 -10.91 2.34 -5.26
N ILE A 2 -10.65 2.95 -4.11
CA ILE A 2 -9.74 4.10 -3.98
C ILE A 2 -8.63 3.77 -2.98
N HIS A 3 -7.39 4.11 -3.30
CA HIS A 3 -6.20 3.79 -2.49
C HIS A 3 -5.24 5.00 -2.35
N PHE A 4 -4.72 5.27 -1.14
CA PHE A 4 -3.76 6.36 -0.84
C PHE A 4 -2.62 5.94 0.07
N CYS A 5 -1.37 6.32 -0.22
CA CYS A 5 -0.21 5.93 0.58
C CYS A 5 0.42 7.09 1.38
N PHE A 6 0.87 6.81 2.61
CA PHE A 6 1.45 7.76 3.56
C PHE A 6 2.67 7.19 4.28
N ARG A 7 3.45 8.08 4.89
CA ARG A 7 4.71 7.75 5.56
C ARG A 7 4.70 8.19 7.01
N VAL A 8 5.58 7.59 7.80
CA VAL A 8 5.90 8.00 9.19
C VAL A 8 6.21 9.49 9.23
N LYS A 9 5.87 10.16 10.34
CA LYS A 9 6.22 11.58 10.54
C LYS A 9 7.58 11.71 11.16
N ARG A 10 8.37 12.66 10.65
CA ARG A 10 9.72 12.92 11.12
C ARG A 10 9.78 13.25 12.61
N ASP A 11 8.95 14.18 13.07
CA ASP A 11 9.05 14.69 14.44
C ASP A 11 8.60 13.63 15.46
N GLU A 12 7.59 12.81 15.12
CA GLU A 12 7.16 11.67 15.94
C GLU A 12 8.28 10.64 16.07
N PHE A 13 8.90 10.24 14.95
CA PHE A 13 10.04 9.33 14.98
C PHE A 13 11.20 9.88 15.79
N CYS A 14 11.58 11.14 15.58
CA CYS A 14 12.71 11.74 16.30
C CYS A 14 12.42 12.02 17.78
N PHE A 15 11.14 12.13 18.16
CA PHE A 15 10.73 12.21 19.54
C PHE A 15 10.88 10.85 20.25
N GLU A 16 10.46 9.76 19.60
CA GLU A 16 10.56 8.40 20.15
C GLU A 16 12.01 7.86 20.11
N TYR A 17 12.74 8.15 19.03
CA TYR A 17 14.09 7.65 18.77
C TYR A 17 15.11 8.80 18.59
N PRO A 18 15.33 9.65 19.60
CA PRO A 18 16.17 10.84 19.46
C PRO A 18 17.63 10.52 19.13
N HIS A 19 18.13 9.34 19.55
CA HIS A 19 19.48 8.88 19.25
C HIS A 19 19.69 8.54 17.77
N LEU A 20 18.60 8.25 17.03
CA LEU A 20 18.59 7.99 15.60
C LEU A 20 18.32 9.25 14.77
N CYS A 21 18.27 10.41 15.42
CA CYS A 21 18.11 11.68 14.75
C CYS A 21 19.28 12.62 15.02
N GLN A 22 19.48 13.58 14.12
CA GLN A 22 20.50 14.60 14.25
C GLN A 22 20.10 15.86 13.50
N LYS A 23 20.82 16.97 13.73
CA LYS A 23 20.70 18.14 12.86
C LYS A 23 21.32 17.84 11.49
N PRO A 24 20.79 18.42 10.40
CA PRO A 24 21.44 18.34 9.10
C PRO A 24 22.87 18.89 9.15
N ASN A 25 23.84 18.18 8.58
CA ASN A 25 25.26 18.58 8.63
C ASN A 25 25.52 19.95 8.02
N ASN A 26 24.78 20.29 6.96
CA ASN A 26 24.81 21.60 6.30
C ASN A 26 23.40 22.18 6.28
N LEU A 27 22.99 22.82 7.39
CA LEU A 27 21.65 23.38 7.55
C LEU A 27 21.29 24.39 6.45
N THR A 28 22.24 25.22 6.02
CA THR A 28 22.03 26.23 4.97
C THR A 28 21.73 25.57 3.62
N GLU A 29 22.51 24.58 3.22
CA GLU A 29 22.26 23.84 1.98
C GLU A 29 20.96 23.03 2.05
N PHE A 30 20.73 22.37 3.19
CA PHE A 30 19.52 21.61 3.45
C PHE A 30 18.27 22.48 3.27
N CYS A 31 18.22 23.64 3.93
CA CYS A 31 17.07 24.55 3.82
C CYS A 31 16.96 25.22 2.44
N LYS A 32 18.06 25.36 1.69
CA LYS A 32 18.01 25.82 0.30
C LYS A 32 17.31 24.81 -0.61
N LYS A 33 17.54 23.51 -0.41
CA LYS A 33 16.92 22.43 -1.19
C LYS A 33 15.53 22.04 -0.67
N HIS A 34 15.30 22.17 0.64
CA HIS A 34 14.10 21.69 1.34
C HIS A 34 13.46 22.82 2.17
N ALA A 35 13.17 23.95 1.52
CA ALA A 35 12.67 25.16 2.18
C ALA A 35 11.40 24.91 3.02
N TYR A 36 10.49 24.06 2.53
CA TYR A 36 9.24 23.69 3.21
C TYR A 36 9.44 23.04 4.58
N ILE A 37 10.58 22.37 4.81
CA ILE A 37 10.91 21.79 6.12
C ILE A 37 11.38 22.88 7.09
N CYS A 38 12.07 23.89 6.60
CA CYS A 38 12.68 24.93 7.42
C CYS A 38 11.75 26.13 7.67
N GLU A 39 10.56 26.16 7.07
CA GLU A 39 9.60 27.27 7.15
C GLU A 39 9.15 27.56 8.59
N PHE A 40 9.03 26.52 9.42
CA PHE A 40 8.59 26.63 10.81
C PHE A 40 9.74 26.84 11.82
N GLY A 41 10.93 27.15 11.32
CA GLY A 41 12.13 27.40 12.12
C GLY A 41 13.10 26.22 12.18
N THR A 42 14.38 26.53 12.41
CA THR A 42 15.48 25.55 12.32
C THR A 42 16.12 25.21 13.65
N SER A 43 15.72 25.87 14.74
CA SER A 43 16.32 25.70 16.07
C SER A 43 16.21 24.27 16.58
N ASN A 44 15.05 23.63 16.38
CA ASN A 44 14.73 22.26 16.80
C ASN A 44 14.69 21.27 15.63
N LEU A 45 15.08 21.70 14.42
CA LEU A 45 15.03 20.83 13.25
C LEU A 45 16.01 19.67 13.41
N VAL A 46 15.46 18.47 13.45
CA VAL A 46 16.20 17.21 13.43
C VAL A 46 15.69 16.35 12.30
N ILE A 47 16.57 15.56 11.71
CA ILE A 47 16.28 14.58 10.67
C ILE A 47 16.76 13.21 11.14
N PRO A 48 16.12 12.12 10.68
CA PRO A 48 16.65 10.78 10.87
C PRO A 48 18.08 10.69 10.33
N LYS A 49 18.92 9.89 10.98
CA LYS A 49 20.30 9.57 10.60
C LYS A 49 20.34 8.66 9.37
N LEU A 50 19.81 9.19 8.27
CA LEU A 50 19.66 8.52 7.00
C LEU A 50 20.47 9.31 5.96
N ASP A 51 21.34 8.60 5.25
CA ASP A 51 22.07 9.04 4.05
C ASP A 51 22.54 10.52 4.03
N TYR A 52 22.23 11.23 2.94
CA TYR A 52 22.93 12.39 2.38
C TYR A 52 23.17 13.60 3.31
N TYR A 53 22.34 13.78 4.35
CA TYR A 53 22.44 14.90 5.29
C TYR A 53 22.78 14.49 6.72
N ALA A 54 23.00 13.20 6.96
CA ALA A 54 23.44 12.66 8.24
C ALA A 54 24.97 12.46 8.27
N ASN A 55 25.60 12.58 9.44
CA ASN A 55 27.04 12.35 9.59
C ASN A 55 27.37 10.86 9.52
N ASP A 56 26.51 10.05 10.14
CA ASP A 56 26.61 8.60 10.16
C ASP A 56 25.26 8.05 9.69
N SER A 57 25.21 7.44 8.50
CA SER A 57 24.04 6.70 8.06
C SER A 57 23.87 5.49 8.98
N ALA A 58 22.90 5.53 9.87
CA ALA A 58 22.65 4.44 10.79
C ALA A 58 21.73 3.43 10.07
N ASN A 59 22.25 2.27 9.69
CA ASN A 59 21.41 1.13 9.28
C ASN A 59 20.32 0.85 10.32
N GLU A 60 20.63 1.10 11.59
CA GLU A 60 19.71 1.07 12.72
C GLU A 60 18.46 1.96 12.52
N ALA A 61 18.57 3.13 11.91
CA ALA A 61 17.40 3.97 11.64
C ALA A 61 16.48 3.34 10.58
N TYR A 62 17.04 2.65 9.58
CA TYR A 62 16.24 1.87 8.64
C TYR A 62 15.62 0.63 9.29
N ASP A 63 16.33 -0.03 10.19
CA ASP A 63 15.84 -1.22 10.90
C ASP A 63 14.71 -0.83 11.86
N VAL A 64 14.88 0.22 12.66
CA VAL A 64 13.81 0.76 13.53
C VAL A 64 12.62 1.24 12.70
N LEU A 65 12.84 1.92 11.57
CA LEU A 65 11.74 2.30 10.70
C LEU A 65 10.95 1.09 10.22
N ARG A 66 11.64 0.02 9.78
CA ARG A 66 11.00 -1.24 9.41
C ARG A 66 10.20 -1.80 10.59
N GLU A 67 10.79 -1.85 11.77
CA GLU A 67 10.10 -2.30 13.00
C GLU A 67 8.87 -1.47 13.35
N ILE A 68 8.89 -0.14 13.20
CA ILE A 68 7.72 0.73 13.42
C ILE A 68 6.61 0.39 12.42
N TYR A 69 6.96 0.24 11.14
CA TYR A 69 5.99 -0.20 10.12
C TYR A 69 5.43 -1.59 10.45
N PHE A 70 6.20 -2.47 11.09
CA PHE A 70 5.78 -3.81 11.49
C PHE A 70 4.95 -3.84 12.77
N HIS A 71 5.29 -3.09 13.81
CA HIS A 71 4.67 -3.22 15.13
C HIS A 71 3.57 -2.18 15.40
N HIS A 72 3.78 -0.91 15.06
CA HIS A 72 2.87 0.17 15.50
C HIS A 72 1.64 0.35 14.60
N ILE A 73 1.70 -0.02 13.32
CA ILE A 73 0.61 0.25 12.39
C ILE A 73 -0.47 -0.84 12.45
N ILE A 74 -0.12 -2.05 12.90
CA ILE A 74 -1.07 -3.16 13.08
C ILE A 74 -2.00 -2.90 14.28
N GLU A 75 -1.50 -2.30 15.35
CA GLU A 75 -2.26 -2.13 16.61
C GLU A 75 -2.99 -0.78 16.70
N ASP A 76 -2.41 0.32 16.21
CA ASP A 76 -2.91 1.69 16.42
C ASP A 76 -3.42 2.40 15.16
N GLY A 77 -3.63 1.64 14.08
CA GLY A 77 -4.16 2.12 12.79
C GLY A 77 -5.52 2.82 12.82
N ALA A 78 -6.09 3.09 14.00
CA ALA A 78 -7.36 3.81 14.19
C ALA A 78 -7.25 5.16 14.94
N GLN A 79 -6.16 5.49 15.66
CA GLN A 79 -6.10 6.73 16.46
C GLN A 79 -5.38 7.92 15.79
N TYR A 80 -4.51 7.70 14.81
CA TYR A 80 -3.72 8.78 14.17
C TYR A 80 -4.45 9.59 13.07
N TRP A 81 -5.79 9.54 13.03
CA TRP A 81 -6.57 9.70 11.79
C TRP A 81 -7.65 10.78 11.81
N SER A 82 -7.23 12.05 11.83
CA SER A 82 -8.18 13.17 11.79
C SER A 82 -8.35 13.86 10.43
N TRP A 83 -7.70 13.40 9.35
CA TRP A 83 -7.48 14.29 8.21
C TRP A 83 -8.04 13.84 6.85
N ALA A 84 -8.16 12.54 6.56
CA ALA A 84 -9.00 12.06 5.47
C ALA A 84 -10.43 11.88 5.99
N LYS A 85 -11.11 12.99 6.27
CA LYS A 85 -12.54 12.93 6.64
C LYS A 85 -13.35 12.82 5.35
N PRO A 86 -14.14 11.75 5.16
CA PRO A 86 -15.13 11.78 4.10
C PRO A 86 -16.05 12.98 4.36
N PHE A 87 -16.01 13.96 3.45
CA PHE A 87 -16.79 15.20 3.59
C PHE A 87 -18.30 14.90 3.54
N SER A 88 -18.65 13.87 2.76
CA SER A 88 -19.96 13.21 2.76
C SER A 88 -19.82 11.89 1.99
N SER A 89 -19.56 10.78 2.66
CA SER A 89 -19.81 9.47 2.05
C SER A 89 -21.16 8.97 2.55
N ARG A 90 -22.15 8.88 1.65
CA ARG A 90 -23.30 7.99 1.89
C ARG A 90 -22.89 6.52 1.75
N ALA A 91 -21.76 6.25 1.10
CA ALA A 91 -21.08 4.97 1.16
C ALA A 91 -20.49 4.77 2.56
N SER A 92 -20.94 3.70 3.21
CA SER A 92 -20.52 3.23 4.53
C SER A 92 -19.10 2.66 4.58
N SER A 93 -18.43 2.56 3.44
CA SER A 93 -17.13 1.88 3.31
C SER A 93 -16.07 2.57 4.18
N LYS A 94 -15.83 2.00 5.36
CA LYS A 94 -14.72 2.38 6.23
C LYS A 94 -13.42 2.14 5.46
N MET A 95 -12.60 3.17 5.31
CA MET A 95 -11.25 3.02 4.77
C MET A 95 -10.49 2.00 5.63
N LYS A 96 -9.91 0.98 4.99
CA LYS A 96 -9.05 -0.02 5.61
C LYS A 96 -7.60 0.39 5.42
N THR A 97 -6.80 0.25 6.46
CA THR A 97 -5.34 0.33 6.34
C THR A 97 -4.83 -0.92 5.62
N THR A 98 -3.87 -0.69 4.75
CA THR A 98 -3.21 -1.67 3.88
C THR A 98 -1.75 -1.32 3.80
N PHE A 99 -0.92 -2.27 3.43
CA PHE A 99 0.52 -2.11 3.34
C PHE A 99 0.95 -2.52 1.95
N VAL A 100 1.61 -1.61 1.23
CA VAL A 100 2.12 -1.87 -0.12
C VAL A 100 3.64 -1.94 -0.07
N TYR A 101 4.22 -2.98 -0.64
CA TYR A 101 5.67 -3.12 -0.69
C TYR A 101 6.27 -2.16 -1.74
N ASP A 102 7.04 -1.16 -1.32
CA ASP A 102 7.79 -0.26 -2.20
C ASP A 102 9.07 -0.98 -2.66
N TYR A 103 9.06 -1.50 -3.89
CA TYR A 103 10.19 -2.25 -4.44
C TYR A 103 11.44 -1.39 -4.65
N ASP A 104 11.30 -0.08 -4.83
CA ASP A 104 12.43 0.83 -5.03
C ASP A 104 13.16 1.09 -3.70
N ARG A 105 12.42 1.04 -2.59
CA ARG A 105 12.96 1.34 -1.26
C ARG A 105 13.05 0.12 -0.33
N TYR A 106 12.55 -1.02 -0.76
CA TYR A 106 12.56 -2.28 -0.04
C TYR A 106 11.85 -2.26 1.33
N PHE A 107 10.79 -1.46 1.49
CA PHE A 107 9.97 -1.44 2.71
C PHE A 107 8.48 -1.28 2.40
N TYR A 108 7.62 -1.63 3.36
CA TYR A 108 6.18 -1.44 3.23
C TYR A 108 5.78 0.00 3.53
N VAL A 109 4.97 0.57 2.64
CA VAL A 109 4.34 1.87 2.84
C VAL A 109 2.90 1.63 3.27
N THR A 110 2.44 2.40 4.24
CA THR A 110 1.07 2.35 4.69
C THR A 110 0.17 3.06 3.70
N CYS A 111 -0.90 2.40 3.32
CA CYS A 111 -1.88 2.94 2.40
C CYS A 111 -3.31 2.66 2.85
N TYR A 112 -4.28 3.41 2.33
CA TYR A 112 -5.66 3.40 2.78
C TYR A 112 -6.57 3.08 1.62
N SER A 113 -7.26 1.95 1.74
CA SER A 113 -8.10 1.39 0.70
C SER A 113 -9.57 1.46 1.09
N SER A 114 -10.44 1.92 0.20
CA SER A 114 -11.88 1.74 0.35
C SER A 114 -12.34 0.48 -0.37
N ASN A 115 -13.21 -0.30 0.27
CA ASN A 115 -13.89 -1.47 -0.34
C ASN A 115 -12.91 -2.57 -0.81
N LEU A 116 -11.90 -2.89 0.01
CA LEU A 116 -10.89 -3.91 -0.30
C LEU A 116 -11.22 -5.27 0.30
N HIS A 117 -11.10 -6.29 -0.54
CA HIS A 117 -11.55 -7.67 -0.29
C HIS A 117 -10.59 -8.69 -0.93
N MET A 118 -9.28 -8.53 -0.72
CA MET A 118 -8.30 -9.46 -1.30
C MET A 118 -8.28 -10.81 -0.57
N TYR A 119 -8.38 -10.80 0.76
CA TYR A 119 -8.15 -11.96 1.62
C TYR A 119 -9.37 -12.35 2.46
N GLY A 120 -10.56 -11.85 2.12
CA GLY A 120 -11.76 -11.94 2.96
C GLY A 120 -12.85 -12.86 2.41
N SER A 121 -13.71 -13.33 3.32
CA SER A 121 -15.03 -13.90 3.00
C SER A 121 -16.11 -12.81 2.83
N GLU A 122 -15.72 -11.54 2.99
CA GLU A 122 -16.57 -10.36 2.90
C GLU A 122 -17.05 -10.15 1.46
N GLU A 123 -18.31 -9.73 1.33
CA GLU A 123 -18.87 -9.28 0.06
C GLU A 123 -18.50 -7.82 -0.18
N VAL A 124 -18.39 -7.47 -1.45
CA VAL A 124 -18.06 -6.11 -1.87
C VAL A 124 -19.26 -5.20 -1.66
N GLU A 125 -19.02 -3.99 -1.16
CA GLU A 125 -20.06 -2.96 -1.16
C GLU A 125 -20.33 -2.54 -2.61
N THR A 126 -21.57 -2.70 -3.06
CA THR A 126 -22.02 -2.30 -4.39
C THR A 126 -23.02 -1.16 -4.29
N SER A 127 -22.96 -0.24 -5.27
CA SER A 127 -23.87 0.90 -5.38
C SER A 127 -24.31 1.01 -6.84
N ASN A 128 -25.61 1.16 -7.09
CA ASN A 128 -26.12 1.23 -8.45
C ASN A 128 -25.80 2.58 -9.09
N SER A 129 -25.00 2.59 -10.16
CA SER A 129 -24.54 3.81 -10.85
C SER A 129 -25.69 4.67 -11.38
N ASP A 130 -26.83 4.07 -11.73
CA ASP A 130 -27.98 4.77 -12.29
C ASP A 130 -28.62 5.75 -11.28
N GLU A 131 -28.41 5.54 -9.98
CA GLU A 131 -28.84 6.48 -8.94
C GLU A 131 -27.98 7.76 -8.87
N TYR A 132 -26.83 7.78 -9.56
CA TYR A 132 -25.81 8.83 -9.49
C TYR A 132 -25.76 9.73 -10.73
N VAL A 133 -26.74 9.61 -11.65
CA VAL A 133 -26.85 10.50 -12.82
C VAL A 133 -27.34 11.89 -12.38
N GLY A 134 -26.40 12.80 -12.13
CA GLY A 134 -26.63 14.21 -11.81
C GLY A 134 -25.33 14.91 -11.40
N ILE A 135 -25.19 16.20 -11.73
CA ILE A 135 -23.94 16.99 -11.67
C ILE A 135 -23.30 17.08 -10.26
N ASP A 136 -24.00 16.65 -9.20
CA ASP A 136 -23.59 16.84 -7.80
C ASP A 136 -23.47 15.54 -6.97
N LYS A 137 -23.45 14.37 -7.61
CA LYS A 137 -23.39 13.09 -6.89
C LYS A 137 -22.04 12.39 -7.04
N SER A 138 -21.07 12.80 -6.22
CA SER A 138 -19.79 12.08 -6.08
C SER A 138 -19.97 10.77 -5.28
N LEU A 139 -19.42 9.66 -5.79
CA LEU A 139 -19.36 8.39 -5.03
C LEU A 139 -18.45 8.52 -3.79
N TYR A 140 -17.34 9.24 -3.96
CA TYR A 140 -16.39 9.56 -2.90
C TYR A 140 -16.01 11.03 -2.98
N SER A 141 -15.97 11.68 -1.82
CA SER A 141 -15.42 13.03 -1.66
C SER A 141 -14.44 13.01 -0.49
N LEU A 142 -13.18 13.29 -0.80
CA LEU A 142 -12.07 13.16 0.13
C LEU A 142 -11.31 14.48 0.20
N LEU A 143 -11.13 14.98 1.42
CA LEU A 143 -10.19 16.05 1.70
C LEU A 143 -8.90 15.42 2.20
N ILE A 144 -7.80 15.62 1.48
CA ILE A 144 -6.49 15.09 1.88
C ILE A 144 -5.64 16.26 2.35
N LYS A 145 -5.17 16.21 3.60
CA LYS A 145 -4.29 17.22 4.18
C LYS A 145 -2.91 16.62 4.38
N ASP A 146 -1.95 17.03 3.56
CA ASP A 146 -0.55 16.63 3.74
C ASP A 146 0.22 17.68 4.56
N ARG A 147 1.21 17.23 5.33
CA ARG A 147 2.12 18.08 6.12
C ARG A 147 3.55 17.84 5.66
N ASP A 148 3.95 18.60 4.65
CA ASP A 148 5.24 18.47 3.98
C ASP A 148 6.41 18.65 4.95
N ASP A 149 6.23 19.53 5.93
CA ASP A 149 7.19 19.82 6.99
C ASP A 149 7.50 18.60 7.88
N GLN A 150 6.66 17.56 7.83
CA GLN A 150 6.78 16.32 8.62
C GLN A 150 7.33 15.14 7.82
N THR A 151 7.79 15.34 6.59
CA THR A 151 8.31 14.26 5.74
C THR A 151 9.49 13.54 6.41
N PHE A 152 9.35 12.22 6.62
CA PHE A 152 10.39 11.40 7.26
C PHE A 152 11.71 11.34 6.48
N ILE A 153 11.64 11.27 5.14
CA ILE A 153 12.80 11.29 4.24
C ILE A 153 12.86 12.65 3.55
N PRO A 154 13.66 13.61 4.05
CA PRO A 154 13.66 14.99 3.57
C PRO A 154 13.94 15.16 2.08
N TRP A 155 14.75 14.26 1.50
CA TRP A 155 15.11 14.31 0.08
C TRP A 155 14.10 13.63 -0.84
N THR A 156 12.99 13.13 -0.31
CA THR A 156 11.86 12.68 -1.13
C THR A 156 10.79 13.75 -1.15
N VAL A 157 10.19 13.95 -2.32
CA VAL A 157 9.02 14.80 -2.43
C VAL A 157 7.83 14.00 -1.88
N PRO A 158 7.16 14.46 -0.81
CA PRO A 158 5.90 13.86 -0.37
C PRO A 158 4.88 13.95 -1.51
N ARG A 159 4.31 12.80 -1.88
CA ARG A 159 3.36 12.66 -3.00
C ARG A 159 2.10 11.97 -2.49
N ILE A 160 0.95 12.48 -2.90
CA ILE A 160 -0.31 11.78 -2.77
C ILE A 160 -0.46 10.94 -4.02
N ILE A 161 -0.57 9.62 -3.87
CA ILE A 161 -0.75 8.70 -4.99
C ILE A 161 -2.17 8.16 -4.89
N LEU A 162 -2.95 8.38 -5.94
CA LEU A 162 -4.30 7.83 -6.10
C LEU A 162 -4.22 6.65 -7.05
N SER A 163 -4.72 5.50 -6.64
CA SER A 163 -4.97 4.39 -7.56
C SER A 163 -6.38 3.84 -7.44
N ILE A 164 -6.95 3.48 -8.58
CA ILE A 164 -8.31 2.96 -8.73
C ILE A 164 -8.24 1.63 -9.46
N TYR A 165 -8.60 0.56 -8.76
CA TYR A 165 -8.51 -0.81 -9.26
C TYR A 165 -9.65 -1.69 -8.71
N SER A 166 -9.71 -2.93 -9.20
CA SER A 166 -10.66 -3.96 -8.77
C SER A 166 -10.44 -4.33 -7.29
N PRO A 167 -11.51 -4.60 -6.51
CA PRO A 167 -11.38 -4.91 -5.09
C PRO A 167 -10.68 -6.22 -4.75
N PHE A 168 -10.46 -7.06 -5.75
CA PHE A 168 -9.91 -8.40 -5.64
C PHE A 168 -8.48 -8.52 -6.18
N VAL A 169 -7.92 -7.42 -6.68
CA VAL A 169 -6.63 -7.42 -7.35
C VAL A 169 -5.62 -6.67 -6.47
N PRO A 170 -4.50 -7.29 -6.09
CA PRO A 170 -3.41 -6.57 -5.47
C PRO A 170 -2.83 -5.58 -6.49
N ASN A 171 -2.61 -4.35 -6.05
CA ASN A 171 -2.17 -3.26 -6.91
C ASN A 171 -0.87 -2.66 -6.37
N TYR A 172 -0.01 -2.18 -7.28
CA TYR A 172 1.19 -1.44 -6.95
C TYR A 172 1.03 0.05 -7.35
N PRO A 173 0.45 0.89 -6.46
CA PRO A 173 0.16 2.29 -6.75
C PRO A 173 1.36 3.12 -7.18
N PHE A 174 2.59 2.73 -6.80
CA PHE A 174 3.79 3.47 -7.19
C PHE A 174 4.10 3.36 -8.69
N LEU A 175 3.60 2.31 -9.35
CA LEU A 175 3.73 2.12 -10.79
C LEU A 175 2.45 2.51 -11.54
N GLU A 176 1.29 2.12 -11.02
CA GLU A 176 0.00 2.23 -11.71
C GLU A 176 -0.85 3.43 -11.24
N GLY A 177 -0.45 4.07 -10.15
CA GLY A 177 -1.17 5.19 -9.56
C GLY A 177 -0.88 6.53 -10.22
N VAL A 178 -1.82 7.45 -10.06
CA VAL A 178 -1.70 8.84 -10.48
C VAL A 178 -1.22 9.67 -9.30
N ILE A 179 -0.16 10.45 -9.52
CA ILE A 179 0.33 11.40 -8.52
C ILE A 179 -0.58 12.64 -8.55
N LEU A 180 -1.14 12.99 -7.40
CA LEU A 180 -1.91 14.20 -7.20
C LEU A 180 -1.02 15.30 -6.62
N GLU A 181 -1.03 16.45 -7.26
CA GLU A 181 -0.43 17.68 -6.74
C GLU A 181 -1.28 18.28 -5.62
N LYS A 182 -0.62 18.96 -4.68
CA LYS A 182 -1.25 19.56 -3.51
C LYS A 182 -1.98 20.85 -3.87
N ASN A 183 -2.91 21.27 -3.01
CA ASN A 183 -3.68 22.51 -3.18
C ASN A 183 -4.48 22.58 -4.49
N HIS A 184 -4.87 21.43 -5.03
CA HIS A 184 -5.68 21.30 -6.22
C HIS A 184 -6.92 20.46 -5.92
N ASP A 185 -8.03 20.82 -6.56
CA ASP A 185 -9.26 20.05 -6.56
C ASP A 185 -9.27 19.12 -7.77
N TYR A 186 -9.49 17.82 -7.53
CA TYR A 186 -9.52 16.80 -8.58
C TYR A 186 -10.92 16.24 -8.77
N PHE A 187 -11.38 16.24 -10.02
CA PHE A 187 -12.59 15.54 -10.43
C PHE A 187 -12.21 14.29 -11.21
N VAL A 188 -12.38 13.13 -10.58
CA VAL A 188 -12.00 11.85 -11.19
C VAL A 188 -13.25 11.14 -11.72
N ASN A 189 -13.35 11.07 -13.04
CA ASN A 189 -14.43 10.35 -13.72
C ASN A 189 -13.95 8.93 -14.02
N ILE A 190 -14.71 7.94 -13.56
CA ILE A 190 -14.38 6.52 -13.72
C ILE A 190 -15.35 5.92 -14.74
N ARG A 191 -14.80 5.19 -15.72
CA ARG A 191 -15.56 4.33 -16.63
C ARG A 191 -15.13 2.90 -16.37
N PHE A 192 -16.10 2.02 -16.15
CA PHE A 192 -15.85 0.59 -16.02
C PHE A 192 -15.85 -0.07 -17.40
N GLU A 193 -14.88 -0.93 -17.61
CA GLU A 193 -14.77 -1.80 -18.78
C GLU A 193 -14.55 -3.22 -18.24
N GLU A 194 -15.35 -4.16 -18.72
CA GLU A 194 -15.28 -5.57 -18.33
C GLU A 194 -15.06 -6.41 -19.58
N GLU A 195 -14.19 -7.42 -19.46
CA GLU A 195 -13.94 -8.40 -20.50
C GLU A 195 -14.50 -9.74 -20.05
N HIS A 196 -15.26 -10.41 -20.92
CA HIS A 196 -15.83 -11.72 -20.62
C HIS A 196 -15.20 -12.78 -21.52
N LEU A 197 -14.39 -13.64 -20.92
CA LEU A 197 -13.79 -14.79 -21.60
C LEU A 197 -14.62 -16.06 -21.35
N LEU A 198 -14.45 -17.05 -22.21
CA LEU A 198 -15.18 -18.31 -22.09
C LEU A 198 -14.29 -19.41 -21.45
N GLU A 199 -14.90 -20.22 -20.59
CA GLU A 199 -14.20 -21.34 -19.96
C GLU A 199 -13.84 -22.45 -20.96
N SER A 200 -13.11 -23.48 -20.53
CA SER A 200 -12.94 -24.69 -21.34
C SER A 200 -14.30 -25.21 -21.82
N PRO A 201 -14.47 -25.61 -23.09
CA PRO A 201 -13.44 -25.98 -24.07
C PRO A 201 -13.00 -24.86 -25.04
N TYR A 202 -13.36 -23.60 -24.79
CA TYR A 202 -12.93 -22.51 -25.65
C TYR A 202 -11.43 -22.22 -25.47
N GLU A 203 -10.80 -21.65 -26.50
CA GLU A 203 -9.34 -21.40 -26.54
C GLU A 203 -8.84 -20.55 -25.37
N THR A 204 -9.69 -19.63 -24.90
CA THR A 204 -9.44 -18.78 -23.72
C THR A 204 -9.15 -19.59 -22.46
N ASN A 205 -9.78 -20.77 -22.28
CA ASN A 205 -9.56 -21.70 -21.17
C ASN A 205 -9.42 -20.97 -19.81
N CYS A 206 -10.27 -19.98 -19.58
CA CYS A 206 -10.20 -19.11 -18.40
C CYS A 206 -10.69 -19.85 -17.15
N THR A 207 -10.53 -19.21 -15.99
CA THR A 207 -11.07 -19.67 -14.71
C THR A 207 -11.98 -18.61 -14.11
N ASP A 208 -13.22 -18.97 -13.80
CA ASP A 208 -14.09 -18.12 -12.99
C ASP A 208 -13.68 -18.24 -11.52
N TYR A 209 -12.84 -17.31 -11.08
CA TYR A 209 -12.33 -17.24 -9.72
C TYR A 209 -13.42 -16.93 -8.69
N GLU A 210 -14.48 -16.23 -9.09
CA GLU A 210 -15.62 -15.92 -8.23
C GLU A 210 -16.43 -17.18 -7.93
N ASP A 211 -16.72 -17.97 -8.96
CA ASP A 211 -17.36 -19.27 -8.81
C ASP A 211 -16.51 -20.24 -7.97
N LEU A 212 -15.19 -20.24 -8.19
CA LEU A 212 -14.27 -21.07 -7.41
C LEU A 212 -14.25 -20.67 -5.93
N TRP A 213 -14.18 -19.36 -5.64
CA TRP A 213 -14.24 -18.83 -4.28
C TRP A 213 -15.56 -19.20 -3.60
N ASN A 214 -16.69 -19.05 -4.29
CA ASN A 214 -18.01 -19.44 -3.77
C ASN A 214 -18.09 -20.95 -3.47
N LYS A 215 -17.59 -21.81 -4.37
CA LYS A 215 -17.54 -23.28 -4.16
C LYS A 215 -16.63 -23.68 -3.00
N ASN A 216 -15.59 -22.90 -2.73
CA ASN A 216 -14.63 -23.14 -1.65
C ASN A 216 -15.03 -22.47 -0.33
N ASN A 217 -16.33 -22.33 -0.05
CA ASN A 217 -16.85 -21.67 1.16
C ASN A 217 -16.27 -20.26 1.36
N LYS A 218 -16.15 -19.49 0.27
CA LYS A 218 -15.64 -18.12 0.29
C LYS A 218 -14.21 -18.00 0.78
N THR A 219 -13.35 -18.91 0.31
CA THR A 219 -11.92 -18.92 0.61
C THR A 219 -11.09 -19.01 -0.66
N GLY A 220 -9.88 -18.43 -0.61
CA GLY A 220 -8.94 -18.40 -1.73
C GLY A 220 -9.03 -17.13 -2.60
N PRO A 221 -8.27 -17.10 -3.70
CA PRO A 221 -8.16 -15.92 -4.57
C PRO A 221 -9.42 -15.70 -5.42
N ARG A 222 -9.80 -14.44 -5.62
CA ARG A 222 -10.92 -14.00 -6.48
C ARG A 222 -10.46 -13.38 -7.81
N SER A 223 -9.16 -13.41 -8.10
CA SER A 223 -8.57 -12.94 -9.36
C SER A 223 -7.31 -13.73 -9.71
N GLN A 224 -6.85 -13.61 -10.95
CA GLN A 224 -5.62 -14.26 -11.41
C GLN A 224 -4.39 -13.70 -10.69
N GLU A 225 -4.29 -12.38 -10.57
CA GLU A 225 -3.20 -11.67 -9.89
C GLU A 225 -3.12 -12.11 -8.43
N MET A 226 -4.28 -12.17 -7.78
CA MET A 226 -4.39 -12.65 -6.41
C MET A 226 -4.02 -14.12 -6.29
N CYS A 227 -4.33 -14.97 -7.26
CA CYS A 227 -3.88 -16.36 -7.28
C CYS A 227 -2.35 -16.46 -7.31
N LYS A 228 -1.67 -15.63 -8.12
CA LYS A 228 -0.21 -15.60 -8.19
C LYS A 228 0.42 -15.14 -6.88
N GLU A 229 -0.13 -14.09 -6.27
CA GLU A 229 0.29 -13.60 -4.95
C GLU A 229 0.03 -14.64 -3.85
N TRP A 230 -1.09 -15.35 -3.92
CA TRP A 230 -1.42 -16.44 -3.00
C TRP A 230 -0.42 -17.61 -3.10
N CYS A 231 0.01 -17.96 -4.33
CA CYS A 231 1.06 -18.95 -4.54
C CYS A 231 2.39 -18.52 -3.90
N LEU A 232 2.79 -17.26 -4.08
CA LEU A 232 3.98 -16.69 -3.46
C LEU A 232 3.89 -16.68 -1.93
N TRP A 233 2.74 -16.27 -1.40
CA TRP A 233 2.48 -16.24 0.03
C TRP A 233 2.60 -17.65 0.65
N ASN A 234 1.90 -18.63 0.09
CA ASN A 234 1.95 -20.01 0.57
C ASN A 234 3.36 -20.60 0.51
N TYR A 235 4.07 -20.31 -0.58
CA TYR A 235 5.46 -20.73 -0.76
C TYR A 235 6.35 -20.19 0.37
N HIS A 236 6.31 -18.87 0.62
CA HIS A 236 7.14 -18.24 1.65
C HIS A 236 6.74 -18.65 3.06
N LYS A 237 5.43 -18.74 3.34
CA LYS A 237 4.89 -19.22 4.60
C LYS A 237 5.33 -20.65 4.94
N SER A 238 5.58 -21.48 3.91
CA SER A 238 6.07 -22.85 4.13
C SER A 238 7.56 -22.91 4.49
N CYS A 239 8.34 -21.90 4.11
CA CYS A 239 9.76 -21.82 4.48
C CYS A 239 9.95 -21.21 5.86
N GLU A 240 9.22 -20.14 6.14
CA GLU A 240 9.44 -19.24 7.27
C GLU A 240 8.09 -18.85 7.86
N ASP A 241 8.03 -18.68 9.17
CA ASP A 241 6.82 -18.20 9.86
C ASP A 241 6.68 -16.67 9.71
N CYS A 242 6.77 -16.19 8.47
CA CYS A 242 6.63 -14.79 8.08
C CYS A 242 6.10 -14.64 6.64
N GLU A 243 5.55 -13.47 6.35
CA GLU A 243 4.97 -13.05 5.08
C GLU A 243 6.03 -12.27 4.28
N LYS A 244 6.38 -12.75 3.09
CA LYS A 244 7.43 -12.13 2.28
C LYS A 244 6.84 -11.45 1.05
N LYS A 245 7.21 -10.17 0.86
CA LYS A 245 7.19 -9.41 -0.42
C LYS A 245 5.89 -9.50 -1.24
N LEU A 246 4.74 -9.67 -0.59
CA LEU A 246 3.45 -9.49 -1.27
C LEU A 246 3.31 -8.03 -1.67
N THR A 247 2.81 -7.78 -2.88
CA THR A 247 2.61 -6.41 -3.38
C THR A 247 1.76 -5.59 -2.42
N MET A 248 0.69 -6.20 -1.88
CA MET A 248 -0.21 -5.56 -0.95
C MET A 248 -0.75 -6.53 0.11
N VAL A 249 -0.80 -6.07 1.36
CA VAL A 249 -1.26 -6.84 2.53
C VAL A 249 -2.22 -6.01 3.38
N GLU A 250 -3.31 -6.58 3.87
CA GLU A 250 -4.24 -5.87 4.75
C GLU A 250 -3.74 -5.80 6.20
N LYS A 251 -3.29 -6.92 6.75
CA LYS A 251 -2.78 -7.03 8.13
C LYS A 251 -1.65 -8.06 8.17
N PRO A 252 -0.41 -7.65 7.89
CA PRO A 252 0.70 -8.59 7.92
C PRO A 252 0.88 -9.16 9.32
N ILE A 253 0.97 -10.48 9.50
CA ILE A 253 1.21 -11.07 10.83
C ILE A 253 2.68 -10.84 11.25
N ARG A 254 3.60 -11.05 10.32
CA ARG A 254 5.05 -10.84 10.47
C ARG A 254 5.66 -10.74 9.09
N ILE A 255 6.48 -9.74 8.79
CA ILE A 255 7.13 -9.62 7.47
C ILE A 255 8.56 -10.12 7.55
N CYS A 256 9.00 -10.91 6.56
CA CYS A 256 10.35 -11.49 6.54
C CYS A 256 11.43 -10.43 6.32
N SER A 257 12.61 -10.60 6.93
CA SER A 257 13.76 -9.76 6.65
C SER A 257 14.28 -10.01 5.23
N ILE A 258 14.96 -9.03 4.64
CA ILE A 258 15.52 -9.12 3.27
C ILE A 258 16.58 -10.24 3.18
N HIS A 259 17.22 -10.56 4.31
CA HIS A 259 18.26 -11.60 4.40
C HIS A 259 17.72 -13.01 4.62
N ASP A 260 16.42 -13.14 4.87
CA ASP A 260 15.76 -14.44 5.08
C ASP A 260 15.31 -14.96 3.71
N ASP A 261 16.28 -15.39 2.90
CA ASP A 261 15.97 -16.11 1.66
C ASP A 261 15.71 -17.58 1.97
N CYS A 262 14.46 -18.02 1.77
CA CYS A 262 14.12 -19.44 1.58
C CYS A 262 15.25 -20.08 0.76
N ILE A 263 15.94 -21.07 1.33
CA ILE A 263 16.97 -21.82 0.60
C ILE A 263 16.30 -22.37 -0.66
N THR A 264 16.65 -21.80 -1.82
CA THR A 264 16.03 -22.17 -3.09
C THR A 264 16.64 -23.48 -3.56
N ASP A 265 16.20 -24.61 -2.99
CA ASP A 265 16.39 -25.85 -3.70
C ASP A 265 15.55 -25.83 -5.00
N ALA A 266 15.99 -26.58 -6.00
CA ALA A 266 15.32 -26.59 -7.31
C ALA A 266 13.87 -27.08 -7.22
N ASN A 267 13.56 -27.90 -6.21
CA ASN A 267 12.24 -28.47 -5.99
C ASN A 267 11.24 -27.39 -5.57
N SER A 268 11.63 -26.52 -4.64
CA SER A 268 10.83 -25.41 -4.14
C SER A 268 10.46 -24.41 -5.25
N LYS A 269 11.41 -24.09 -6.14
CA LYS A 269 11.14 -23.28 -7.33
C LYS A 269 10.14 -23.95 -8.29
N ASN A 270 10.22 -25.26 -8.47
CA ASN A 270 9.28 -25.98 -9.32
C ASN A 270 7.85 -25.95 -8.76
N ILE A 271 7.69 -26.14 -7.44
CA ILE A 271 6.38 -26.05 -6.78
C ILE A 271 5.74 -24.67 -6.98
N LEU A 272 6.51 -23.60 -6.79
CA LEU A 272 6.02 -22.24 -7.00
C LEU A 272 5.62 -22.01 -8.46
N ASN A 273 6.47 -22.42 -9.40
CA ASN A 273 6.19 -22.29 -10.84
C ASN A 273 4.94 -23.07 -11.24
N ASP A 274 4.77 -24.29 -10.72
CA ASP A 274 3.60 -25.11 -11.01
C ASP A 274 2.33 -24.51 -10.41
N CYS A 275 2.41 -23.93 -9.20
CA CYS A 275 1.30 -23.16 -8.61
C CYS A 275 0.91 -21.98 -9.51
N GLN A 276 1.88 -21.16 -9.93
CA GLN A 276 1.64 -19.99 -10.77
C GLN A 276 1.10 -20.36 -12.16
N ARG A 277 1.55 -21.48 -12.74
CA ARG A 277 1.02 -22.01 -14.01
C ARG A 277 -0.45 -22.42 -13.91
N ASN A 278 -0.91 -22.82 -12.73
CA ASN A 278 -2.31 -23.15 -12.49
C ASN A 278 -3.19 -21.90 -12.30
N CYS A 279 -2.61 -20.71 -12.12
CA CYS A 279 -3.34 -19.45 -12.11
C CYS A 279 -3.66 -19.00 -13.55
N LYS A 280 -4.68 -19.62 -14.14
CA LYS A 280 -5.18 -19.31 -15.49
C LYS A 280 -5.73 -17.89 -15.58
N VAL A 281 -5.94 -17.43 -16.81
CA VAL A 281 -6.55 -16.11 -17.07
C VAL A 281 -7.96 -16.07 -16.45
N SER A 282 -8.32 -14.94 -15.85
CA SER A 282 -9.66 -14.74 -15.28
C SER A 282 -10.71 -14.71 -16.38
N CYS A 283 -11.89 -15.27 -16.13
CA CYS A 283 -13.01 -15.16 -17.08
C CYS A 283 -13.67 -13.78 -17.10
N LYS A 284 -13.43 -12.97 -16.06
CA LYS A 284 -13.98 -11.65 -15.82
C LYS A 284 -12.94 -10.74 -15.18
#